data_AF-A0A9E5VFQ2-F1
#
_entry.id   AF-A0A9E5VFQ2-F1
#
_cell.length_a   1.000
_cell.length_b   1.000
_cell.length_c   1.000
_cell.angle_alpha   90.00
_cell.angle_beta   90.00
_cell.angle_gamma   90.00
#
_symmetry.space_group_name_H-M   'P 1'
#
loop_
_entity.id
_entity.type
_entity.pdbx_description
1 polymer ?
#
loop_
_entity_poly.entity_id
_entity_poly.type
_entity_poly.pdbx_seq_one_letter_code
_entity_poly.pdbx_strand_id
1 'polypeptide(L)'
;MGRNLRVSGIDIIGDIPWGTHLCSFYQTKRDLLNIVMPYLKAGLESNEFCNWVVSDPLNEQEAMEAARSTIPNFGYYLANGQIEIVPYTNWYLRNGKLYLTNLINDWIERMENAISRGFDGLRATGNTAWLDEKDWGSFLEYDTAISKATEGMPVII
;
A
#
# COMPACT_ATOMS: atom_id res chain seq x y z
N MET A 1 -15.41 -12.51 -20.06
CA MET A 1 -14.62 -12.77 -18.85
C MET A 1 -14.91 -11.64 -17.88
N GLY A 2 -15.64 -11.92 -16.78
CA GLY A 2 -15.93 -10.89 -15.79
C GLY A 2 -14.61 -10.41 -15.19
N ARG A 3 -14.40 -9.09 -15.13
CA ARG A 3 -13.27 -8.54 -14.35
C ARG A 3 -13.47 -9.06 -12.92
N ASN A 4 -12.50 -9.79 -12.37
CA ASN A 4 -12.46 -10.08 -10.94
C ASN A 4 -12.20 -8.76 -10.23
N LEU A 5 -13.27 -8.00 -10.00
CA LEU A 5 -13.21 -6.75 -9.27
C LEU A 5 -12.94 -7.06 -7.78
N ARG A 6 -12.25 -6.13 -7.13
CA ARG A 6 -11.85 -6.18 -5.73
C ARG A 6 -12.53 -5.02 -5.00
N VAL A 7 -13.04 -5.29 -3.81
CA VAL A 7 -13.57 -4.22 -2.95
C VAL A 7 -12.39 -3.31 -2.59
N SER A 8 -12.47 -2.03 -2.92
CA SER A 8 -11.39 -1.09 -2.57
C SER A 8 -11.32 -0.84 -1.07
N GLY A 9 -12.46 -0.91 -0.36
CA GLY A 9 -12.58 -0.45 1.02
C GLY A 9 -12.76 1.07 1.12
N ILE A 10 -12.87 1.79 0.00
CA ILE A 10 -13.11 3.23 -0.05
C ILE A 10 -14.47 3.44 -0.71
N ASP A 11 -15.48 3.81 0.09
CA ASP A 11 -16.90 3.82 -0.31
C ASP A 11 -17.18 4.58 -1.62
N ILE A 12 -16.52 5.73 -1.84
CA ILE A 12 -16.72 6.54 -3.04
C ILE A 12 -16.09 5.95 -4.31
N ILE A 13 -15.09 5.09 -4.16
CA ILE A 13 -14.39 4.43 -5.27
C ILE A 13 -15.12 3.13 -5.66
N GLY A 14 -15.63 2.39 -4.68
CA GLY A 14 -16.31 1.11 -4.90
C GLY A 14 -15.35 0.00 -5.34
N ASP A 15 -15.81 -0.88 -6.23
CA ASP A 15 -15.03 -2.04 -6.68
C ASP A 15 -14.08 -1.67 -7.82
N ILE A 16 -12.84 -2.17 -7.75
CA ILE A 16 -11.75 -1.83 -8.67
C ILE A 16 -11.11 -3.08 -9.27
N PRO A 17 -10.59 -3.03 -10.51
CA PRO A 17 -9.83 -4.13 -11.05
C PRO A 17 -8.44 -4.24 -10.40
N TRP A 18 -7.82 -5.40 -10.54
CA TRP A 18 -6.39 -5.55 -10.35
C TRP A 18 -5.58 -4.57 -11.21
N GLY A 19 -4.45 -4.12 -10.69
CA GLY A 19 -3.55 -3.15 -11.31
C GLY A 19 -3.94 -1.69 -11.10
N THR A 20 -4.98 -1.42 -10.31
CA THR A 20 -5.41 -0.06 -9.99
C THR A 20 -4.37 0.63 -9.08
N HIS A 21 -3.97 1.83 -9.48
CA HIS A 21 -3.13 2.74 -8.69
C HIS A 21 -3.94 3.99 -8.31
N LEU A 22 -4.10 4.25 -7.02
CA LEU A 22 -4.89 5.35 -6.48
C LEU A 22 -3.99 6.38 -5.80
N CYS A 23 -4.25 7.65 -6.07
CA CYS A 23 -3.66 8.76 -5.31
C CYS A 23 -4.73 9.40 -4.44
N SER A 24 -4.51 9.43 -3.12
CA SER A 24 -5.43 10.02 -2.15
C SER A 24 -4.76 11.13 -1.34
N PHE A 25 -5.47 12.23 -1.15
CA PHE A 25 -5.02 13.37 -0.35
C PHE A 25 -5.77 13.43 0.98
N TYR A 26 -5.08 13.88 2.02
CA TYR A 26 -5.62 14.00 3.37
C TYR A 26 -5.02 15.24 4.05
N GLN A 27 -5.69 15.74 5.09
CA GLN A 27 -5.21 16.91 5.83
C GLN A 27 -4.76 16.57 7.25
N THR A 28 -5.41 15.60 7.88
CA THR A 28 -5.12 15.20 9.26
C THR A 28 -4.76 13.72 9.36
N LYS A 29 -4.09 13.34 10.46
CA LYS A 29 -3.84 11.93 10.82
C LYS A 29 -5.13 11.11 10.85
N ARG A 30 -6.25 11.71 11.25
CA ARG A 30 -7.57 11.06 11.26
C ARG A 30 -8.06 10.78 9.84
N ASP A 31 -7.89 11.74 8.93
CA ASP A 31 -8.28 11.57 7.52
C ASP A 31 -7.48 10.44 6.88
N LEU A 32 -6.16 10.40 7.10
CA LEU A 32 -5.29 9.32 6.65
C LEU A 32 -5.79 7.95 7.14
N LEU A 33 -6.06 7.81 8.44
CA LEU A 33 -6.56 6.56 9.01
C LEU A 33 -7.95 6.18 8.48
N ASN A 34 -8.85 7.15 8.28
CA ASN A 34 -10.17 6.90 7.71
C ASN A 34 -10.11 6.33 6.28
N ILE A 35 -9.03 6.58 5.54
CA ILE A 35 -8.80 6.03 4.20
C ILE A 35 -8.09 4.68 4.28
N VAL A 36 -6.95 4.62 5.00
CA VAL A 36 -6.07 3.45 5.00
C VAL A 36 -6.66 2.27 5.76
N MET A 37 -7.36 2.51 6.88
CA MET A 37 -7.93 1.41 7.68
C MET A 37 -8.92 0.55 6.91
N PRO A 38 -9.96 1.10 6.25
CA PRO A 38 -10.90 0.28 5.51
C PRO A 38 -10.28 -0.29 4.22
N TYR A 39 -9.32 0.40 3.60
CA TYR A 39 -8.56 -0.12 2.47
C TYR A 39 -7.76 -1.38 2.83
N LEU A 40 -7.01 -1.35 3.93
CA LEU A 40 -6.26 -2.53 4.42
C LEU A 40 -7.21 -3.64 4.88
N LYS A 41 -8.29 -3.30 5.59
CA LYS A 41 -9.31 -4.27 6.01
C LYS A 41 -9.86 -5.05 4.80
N ALA A 42 -10.20 -4.36 3.71
CA ALA A 42 -10.72 -4.99 2.50
C ALA A 42 -9.71 -5.98 1.89
N GLY A 43 -8.42 -5.63 1.84
CA GLY A 43 -7.37 -6.53 1.35
C GLY A 43 -7.20 -7.76 2.24
N LEU A 44 -7.15 -7.57 3.56
CA LEU A 44 -7.00 -8.66 4.53
C LEU A 44 -8.17 -9.66 4.47
N GLU A 45 -9.40 -9.15 4.39
CA GLU A 45 -10.62 -9.98 4.25
C GLU A 45 -10.68 -10.70 2.88
N SER A 46 -10.01 -10.15 1.86
CA SER A 46 -9.99 -10.70 0.50
C SER A 46 -8.77 -11.59 0.22
N ASN A 47 -8.08 -12.10 1.25
CA ASN A 47 -6.89 -12.95 1.13
C ASN A 47 -5.71 -12.28 0.38
N GLU A 48 -5.55 -10.97 0.54
CA GLU A 48 -4.44 -10.22 -0.07
C GLU A 48 -3.34 -10.00 0.96
N PHE A 49 -2.09 -9.99 0.50
CA PHE A 49 -0.98 -9.54 1.32
C PHE A 49 -0.96 -8.01 1.36
N CYS A 50 -1.03 -7.44 2.56
CA CYS A 50 -1.07 -6.00 2.76
C CYS A 50 0.33 -5.46 3.11
N ASN A 51 0.77 -4.42 2.40
CA ASN A 51 2.00 -3.71 2.72
C ASN A 51 1.71 -2.23 2.98
N TRP A 52 1.99 -1.76 4.19
CA TRP A 52 1.76 -0.38 4.57
C TRP A 52 3.08 0.34 4.87
N VAL A 53 3.44 1.26 3.98
CA VAL A 53 4.64 2.08 4.11
C VAL A 53 4.29 3.40 4.80
N VAL A 54 4.75 3.56 6.04
CA VAL A 54 4.36 4.66 6.92
C VAL A 54 5.38 5.79 6.95
N SER A 55 4.89 7.01 7.05
CA SER A 55 5.65 8.23 7.32
C SER A 55 4.77 9.20 8.10
N ASP A 56 5.33 10.32 8.55
CA ASP A 56 4.59 11.36 9.26
C ASP A 56 3.24 11.66 8.60
N PRO A 57 2.14 11.73 9.38
CA PRO A 57 2.09 11.91 10.83
C PRO A 57 2.05 10.61 11.65
N LEU A 58 2.37 9.46 11.04
CA LEU A 58 2.34 8.15 11.70
C LEU A 58 3.73 7.51 11.67
N ASN A 59 4.19 7.04 12.83
CA ASN A 59 5.26 6.06 12.88
C ASN A 59 4.72 4.61 12.87
N GLU A 60 5.60 3.64 12.73
CA GLU A 60 5.27 2.21 12.67
C GLU A 60 4.46 1.73 13.89
N GLN A 61 4.83 2.16 15.10
CA GLN A 61 4.15 1.77 16.33
C GLN A 61 2.70 2.29 16.34
N GLU A 62 2.51 3.58 16.04
CA GLU A 62 1.19 4.19 16.01
C GLU A 62 0.30 3.57 14.92
N ALA A 63 0.89 3.25 13.76
CA ALA A 63 0.21 2.55 12.67
C ALA A 63 -0.22 1.14 13.08
N MET A 64 0.67 0.40 13.73
CA MET A 64 0.38 -0.94 14.27
C MET A 64 -0.73 -0.91 15.33
N GLU A 65 -0.71 0.08 16.24
CA GLU A 65 -1.76 0.26 17.25
C GLU A 65 -3.11 0.62 16.61
N ALA A 66 -3.12 1.55 15.65
CA ALA A 66 -4.34 1.94 14.93
C ALA A 66 -4.94 0.76 14.14
N ALA A 67 -4.11 -0.04 13.48
CA ALA A 67 -4.56 -1.22 12.76
C ALA A 67 -5.13 -2.29 13.71
N ARG A 68 -4.46 -2.55 14.85
CA ARG A 68 -4.95 -3.46 15.89
C ARG A 68 -6.29 -3.03 16.50
N SER A 69 -6.52 -1.73 16.68
CA SER A 69 -7.76 -1.23 17.27
C SER A 69 -8.93 -1.20 16.29
N THR A 70 -8.66 -1.15 14.99
CA THR A 70 -9.68 -0.85 13.98
C THR A 70 -10.03 -2.05 13.11
N ILE A 71 -9.05 -2.91 12.81
CA ILE A 71 -9.24 -4.07 11.92
C ILE A 71 -9.59 -5.31 12.76
N PRO A 72 -10.76 -5.91 12.57
CA PRO A 72 -11.12 -7.16 13.24
C PRO A 72 -10.12 -8.28 12.94
N ASN A 73 -9.81 -9.12 13.92
CA ASN A 73 -8.87 -10.23 13.79
C ASN A 73 -7.45 -9.83 13.33
N PHE A 74 -7.04 -8.57 13.48
CA PHE A 74 -5.73 -8.11 13.05
C PHE A 74 -4.56 -8.97 13.58
N GLY A 75 -4.65 -9.45 14.82
CA GLY A 75 -3.65 -10.35 15.40
C GLY A 75 -3.45 -11.65 14.61
N TYR A 76 -4.51 -12.20 14.01
CA TYR A 76 -4.43 -13.39 13.14
C TYR A 76 -3.72 -13.07 11.83
N TYR A 77 -4.08 -11.96 11.18
CA TYR A 77 -3.43 -11.52 9.95
C TYR A 77 -1.94 -11.24 10.14
N LEU A 78 -1.58 -10.60 11.26
CA LEU A 78 -0.20 -10.35 11.63
C LEU A 78 0.57 -11.66 11.89
N ALA A 79 -0.01 -12.60 12.65
CA ALA A 79 0.61 -13.88 12.95
C ALA A 79 0.86 -14.74 11.70
N ASN A 80 0.00 -14.63 10.69
CA ASN A 80 0.16 -15.30 9.40
C ASN A 80 1.09 -14.57 8.43
N GLY A 81 1.64 -13.41 8.83
CA GLY A 81 2.45 -12.56 7.98
C GLY A 81 1.69 -12.01 6.77
N GLN A 82 0.37 -11.85 6.87
CA GLN A 82 -0.47 -11.31 5.80
C GLN A 82 -0.38 -9.78 5.71
N ILE A 83 0.18 -9.12 6.73
CA ILE A 83 0.45 -7.68 6.70
C ILE A 83 1.84 -7.36 7.19
N GLU A 84 2.49 -6.43 6.51
CA GLU A 84 3.70 -5.76 6.96
C GLU A 84 3.49 -4.25 7.01
N ILE A 85 3.95 -3.63 8.11
CA ILE A 85 3.99 -2.18 8.27
C ILE A 85 5.48 -1.80 8.34
N VAL A 86 5.93 -0.89 7.48
CA VAL A 86 7.35 -0.54 7.37
C VAL A 86 7.53 0.98 7.28
N PRO A 87 8.57 1.55 7.88
CA PRO A 87 8.83 2.99 7.74
C PRO A 87 9.29 3.33 6.31
N TYR A 88 8.92 4.51 5.84
CA TYR A 88 9.27 5.03 4.51
C TYR A 88 10.77 5.03 4.23
N THR A 89 11.59 5.20 5.27
CA THR A 89 13.06 5.15 5.20
C THR A 89 13.59 3.80 4.78
N ASN A 90 12.85 2.71 5.06
CA ASN A 90 13.23 1.36 4.66
C ASN A 90 12.67 1.00 3.27
N TRP A 91 11.73 1.79 2.77
CA TRP A 91 11.06 1.52 1.50
C TRP A 91 11.59 2.42 0.38
N TYR A 92 11.38 3.72 0.49
CA TYR A 92 11.69 4.71 -0.53
C TYR A 92 13.15 5.19 -0.51
N LEU A 93 13.90 4.91 0.57
CA LEU A 93 15.28 5.37 0.72
C LEU A 93 16.28 4.21 0.70
N ARG A 94 17.46 4.47 0.12
CA ARG A 94 18.68 3.66 0.27
C ARG A 94 19.83 4.60 0.57
N ASN A 95 20.53 4.37 1.69
CA ASN A 95 21.61 5.26 2.17
C ASN A 95 21.17 6.74 2.27
N GLY A 96 19.92 6.99 2.69
CA GLY A 96 19.33 8.32 2.82
C GLY A 96 18.94 9.01 1.50
N LYS A 97 19.06 8.33 0.35
CA LYS A 97 18.70 8.86 -0.97
C LYS A 97 17.47 8.16 -1.52
N LEU A 98 16.67 8.89 -2.27
CA LEU A 98 15.53 8.34 -3.00
C LEU A 98 15.96 7.19 -3.91
N TYR A 99 15.28 6.07 -3.77
CA TYR A 99 15.48 4.85 -4.53
C TYR A 99 14.21 4.55 -5.30
N LEU A 100 13.89 5.35 -6.31
CA LEU A 100 12.61 5.23 -7.03
C LEU A 100 12.72 4.36 -8.30
N THR A 101 13.85 4.41 -9.00
CA THR A 101 14.04 3.73 -10.30
C THR A 101 13.81 2.22 -10.23
N ASN A 102 14.26 1.57 -9.16
CA ASN A 102 14.13 0.13 -8.99
C ASN A 102 13.00 -0.27 -8.04
N LEU A 103 12.35 0.69 -7.39
CA LEU A 103 11.29 0.41 -6.41
C LEU A 103 10.08 -0.29 -7.03
N ILE A 104 9.86 -0.09 -8.33
CA ILE A 104 8.82 -0.81 -9.08
C ILE A 104 9.10 -2.32 -9.07
N ASN A 105 10.36 -2.74 -9.22
CA ASN A 105 10.72 -4.15 -9.14
C ASN A 105 10.51 -4.68 -7.72
N ASP A 106 10.87 -3.90 -6.69
CA ASP A 106 10.63 -4.28 -5.29
C ASP A 106 9.11 -4.51 -5.02
N TRP A 107 8.23 -3.71 -5.63
CA TRP A 107 6.78 -3.93 -5.56
C TRP A 107 6.33 -5.22 -6.27
N ILE A 108 6.86 -5.46 -7.47
CA ILE A 108 6.55 -6.66 -8.26
C ILE A 108 7.04 -7.91 -7.52
N GLU A 109 8.27 -7.91 -7.01
CA GLU A 109 8.83 -9.03 -6.24
C GLU A 109 8.01 -9.32 -4.97
N ARG A 110 7.54 -8.27 -4.27
CA ARG A 110 6.61 -8.45 -3.13
C ARG A 110 5.30 -9.10 -3.55
N MET A 111 4.73 -8.68 -4.68
CA MET A 111 3.51 -9.28 -5.22
C MET A 111 3.72 -10.75 -5.59
N GLU A 112 4.79 -11.07 -6.32
CA GLU A 112 5.13 -12.45 -6.68
C GLU A 112 5.35 -13.32 -5.43
N ASN A 113 6.03 -12.78 -4.42
CA ASN A 113 6.19 -13.47 -3.15
C ASN A 113 4.85 -13.72 -2.45
N ALA A 114 3.95 -12.72 -2.42
CA ALA A 114 2.62 -12.88 -1.84
C ALA A 114 1.84 -14.00 -2.53
N ILE A 115 1.85 -14.04 -3.87
CA ILE A 115 1.20 -15.09 -4.66
C ILE A 115 1.82 -16.46 -4.36
N SER A 116 3.15 -16.54 -4.28
CA SER A 116 3.85 -17.80 -3.95
C SER A 116 3.50 -18.36 -2.57
N ARG A 117 3.06 -17.48 -1.66
CA ARG A 117 2.60 -17.83 -0.29
C ARG A 117 1.11 -18.17 -0.23
N GLY A 118 0.39 -18.10 -1.34
CA GLY A 118 -1.03 -18.43 -1.45
C GLY A 118 -1.98 -17.25 -1.27
N PHE A 119 -1.48 -16.01 -1.28
CA PHE A 119 -2.35 -14.82 -1.31
C PHE A 119 -2.80 -14.50 -2.74
N ASP A 120 -3.96 -13.85 -2.86
CA ASP A 120 -4.56 -13.51 -4.16
C ASP A 120 -3.78 -12.41 -4.91
N GLY A 121 -2.97 -11.62 -4.18
CA GLY A 121 -2.21 -10.49 -4.71
C GLY A 121 -1.64 -9.60 -3.61
N LEU A 122 -1.11 -8.45 -4.02
CA LEU A 122 -0.57 -7.41 -3.15
C LEU A 122 -1.55 -6.22 -3.03
N ARG A 123 -1.79 -5.77 -1.80
CA ARG A 123 -2.41 -4.48 -1.51
C ARG A 123 -1.42 -3.59 -0.81
N ALA A 124 -0.87 -2.62 -1.52
CA ALA A 124 0.11 -1.68 -1.00
C ALA A 124 -0.54 -0.34 -0.69
N THR A 125 0.04 0.40 0.25
CA THR A 125 -0.20 1.84 0.41
C THR A 125 1.05 2.48 0.98
N GLY A 126 1.38 3.69 0.51
CA GLY A 126 2.55 4.43 0.96
C GLY A 126 2.26 5.90 1.16
N ASN A 127 2.73 6.45 2.28
CA ASN A 127 2.64 7.87 2.56
C ASN A 127 3.89 8.60 2.08
N THR A 128 3.72 9.50 1.11
CA THR A 128 4.79 10.26 0.45
C THR A 128 4.77 11.76 0.81
N ALA A 129 4.01 12.15 1.85
CA ALA A 129 3.90 13.54 2.31
C ALA A 129 5.22 14.17 2.80
N TRP A 130 6.27 13.36 2.99
CA TRP A 130 7.61 13.77 3.41
C TRP A 130 8.51 14.25 2.26
N LEU A 131 8.07 14.14 1.01
CA LEU A 131 8.86 14.55 -0.17
C LEU A 131 9.04 16.07 -0.24
N ASP A 132 10.27 16.52 -0.47
CA ASP A 132 10.60 17.92 -0.74
C ASP A 132 10.33 18.30 -2.21
N GLU A 133 10.16 19.60 -2.50
CA GLU A 133 9.94 20.12 -3.87
C GLU A 133 11.01 19.66 -4.88
N LYS A 134 12.27 19.55 -4.42
CA LYS A 134 13.40 19.07 -5.24
C LYS A 134 13.20 17.64 -5.78
N ASP A 135 12.37 16.84 -5.11
CA ASP A 135 12.17 15.42 -5.38
C ASP A 135 10.92 15.15 -6.25
N TRP A 136 10.05 16.16 -6.42
CA TRP A 136 8.75 16.01 -7.09
C TRP A 136 8.87 15.54 -8.54
N GLY A 137 9.88 16.03 -9.28
CA GLY A 137 10.10 15.62 -10.66
C GLY A 137 10.34 14.12 -10.79
N SER A 138 11.29 13.59 -10.00
CA SER A 138 11.59 12.16 -9.99
C SER A 138 10.43 11.32 -9.43
N PHE A 139 9.67 11.86 -8.48
CA PHE A 139 8.50 11.17 -7.96
C PHE A 139 7.37 11.07 -8.99
N LEU A 140 7.10 12.12 -9.77
CA LEU A 140 6.10 12.10 -10.85
C LEU A 140 6.46 11.09 -11.95
N GLU A 141 7.74 10.99 -12.30
CA GLU A 141 8.23 9.97 -13.24
C GLU A 141 8.00 8.55 -12.69
N TYR A 142 8.30 8.34 -11.41
CA TYR A 142 8.05 7.08 -10.72
C TYR A 142 6.55 6.75 -10.66
N ASP A 143 5.70 7.70 -10.27
CA ASP A 143 4.25 7.56 -10.15
C ASP A 143 3.60 7.15 -11.49
N THR A 144 4.06 7.78 -12.58
CA THR A 144 3.65 7.43 -13.95
C THR A 144 4.12 6.02 -14.33
N ALA A 145 5.35 5.67 -13.97
CA ALA A 145 5.94 4.39 -14.33
C ALA A 145 5.29 3.22 -13.56
N ILE A 146 5.04 3.39 -12.25
CA ILE A 146 4.38 2.37 -11.45
C ILE A 146 2.95 2.12 -11.93
N SER A 147 2.19 3.18 -12.23
CA SER A 147 0.81 3.04 -12.73
C SER A 147 0.74 2.20 -14.02
N LYS A 148 1.74 2.32 -14.90
CA LYS A 148 1.83 1.52 -16.13
C LYS A 148 2.30 0.09 -15.86
N ALA A 149 3.27 -0.06 -14.97
CA ALA A 149 3.87 -1.35 -14.65
C ALA A 149 2.86 -2.28 -13.95
N THR A 150 1.96 -1.74 -13.13
CA THR A 150 1.00 -2.52 -12.36
C THR A 150 -0.25 -2.91 -13.15
N GLU A 151 -0.48 -2.35 -14.33
CA GLU A 151 -1.73 -2.54 -15.08
C GLU A 151 -2.01 -4.04 -15.35
N GLY A 152 -3.15 -4.53 -14.87
CA GLY A 152 -3.57 -5.93 -15.01
C GLY A 152 -2.82 -6.95 -14.15
N MET A 153 -1.82 -6.53 -13.37
CA MET A 153 -1.13 -7.40 -12.40
C MET A 153 -1.95 -7.54 -11.11
N PRO A 154 -1.85 -8.65 -10.35
CA PRO A 154 -2.50 -8.84 -9.05
C PRO A 154 -1.97 -7.94 -7.91
N VAL A 155 -2.00 -6.62 -8.14
CA VAL A 155 -1.57 -5.58 -7.22
C VAL A 155 -2.56 -4.43 -7.22
N ILE A 156 -2.79 -3.82 -6.07
CA ILE A 156 -3.50 -2.55 -5.89
C ILE A 156 -2.62 -1.67 -5.02
N ILE A 157 -2.44 -0.40 -5.41
CA ILE A 157 -1.58 0.56 -4.71
C ILE A 157 -2.38 1.82 -4.40
#